data_AF-A0A0G1V4Y3-F1
#
_entry.id   AF-A0A0G1V4Y3-F1
#
_cell.length_a   1.000
_cell.length_b   1.000
_cell.length_c   1.000
_cell.angle_alpha   90.00
_cell.angle_beta   90.00
_cell.angle_gamma   90.00
#
_symmetry.space_group_name_H-M   'P 1'
#
loop_
_entity.id
_entity.type
_entity.pdbx_description
1 polymer ?
#
loop_
_entity_poly.entity_id
_entity_poly.type
_entity_poly.pdbx_seq_one_letter_code
_entity_poly.pdbx_strand_id
1 'polypeptide(L)'
;MENRFQNVTRWSERLLILVFLITISSPGISLIAGYGSDTTTVEKRELALFPKFSASSVLRAPFRRGFEEYFNDHFGFRDMLVRMGSVVSVELFKRSPNSKVAVGKNDWLFFLGDDILNDFQGKYQINDEAMNQIVDNIDKKQEWLANRDTDFYILVAPNKTTIYPELLPDSIRSSKGTTLLEQIAPRLEQ
;
A
#
# COMPACT_ATOMS: atom_id res chain seq x y z
N MET A 1 26.44 -27.63 -42.39
CA MET A 1 25.33 -26.94 -41.69
C MET A 1 25.65 -26.67 -40.21
N GLU A 2 26.39 -27.55 -39.53
CA GLU A 2 26.93 -27.39 -38.16
C GLU A 2 27.44 -25.99 -37.78
N ASN A 3 28.24 -25.37 -38.65
CA ASN A 3 29.00 -24.15 -38.32
C ASN A 3 28.11 -22.89 -38.18
N ARG A 4 26.88 -22.90 -38.75
CA ARG A 4 25.93 -21.78 -38.61
C ARG A 4 25.20 -21.83 -37.27
N PHE A 5 24.86 -23.02 -36.77
CA PHE A 5 24.19 -23.19 -35.48
C PHE A 5 25.12 -22.84 -34.31
N GLN A 6 26.40 -23.25 -34.37
CA GLN A 6 27.38 -22.90 -33.33
C GLN A 6 27.70 -21.40 -33.25
N ASN A 7 27.62 -20.68 -34.37
CA ASN A 7 27.82 -19.24 -34.33
C ASN A 7 26.60 -18.53 -33.74
N VAL A 8 25.38 -18.91 -34.11
CA VAL A 8 24.15 -18.30 -33.56
C VAL A 8 24.07 -18.47 -32.04
N THR A 9 24.41 -19.65 -31.49
CA THR A 9 24.43 -19.87 -30.04
C THR A 9 25.46 -19.02 -29.31
N ARG A 10 26.68 -18.88 -29.86
CA ARG A 10 27.74 -18.02 -29.29
C ARG A 10 27.39 -16.53 -29.34
N TRP A 11 26.69 -16.07 -30.37
CA TRP A 11 26.19 -14.70 -30.45
C TRP A 11 25.06 -14.45 -29.45
N SER A 12 24.13 -15.41 -29.29
CA SER A 12 23.08 -15.31 -28.26
C SER A 12 23.64 -15.33 -26.84
N GLU A 13 24.67 -16.14 -26.57
CA GLU A 13 25.36 -16.18 -25.27
C GLU A 13 26.01 -14.83 -24.94
N ARG A 14 26.76 -14.27 -25.90
CA ARG A 14 27.41 -12.95 -25.72
C ARG A 14 26.38 -11.85 -25.52
N LEU A 15 25.27 -11.88 -26.27
CA LEU A 15 24.19 -10.91 -26.13
C LEU A 15 23.54 -11.04 -24.74
N LEU A 16 23.26 -12.26 -24.28
CA LEU A 16 22.71 -12.50 -22.94
C LEU A 16 23.66 -12.01 -21.84
N ILE A 17 24.96 -12.29 -21.96
CA ILE A 17 25.98 -11.79 -21.01
C ILE A 17 26.00 -10.26 -20.99
N LEU A 18 25.97 -9.61 -22.16
CA LEU A 18 25.96 -8.16 -22.25
C LEU A 18 24.69 -7.57 -21.62
N VAL A 19 23.51 -8.12 -21.91
CA VAL A 19 22.25 -7.70 -21.30
C VAL A 19 22.28 -7.88 -19.79
N PHE A 20 22.80 -9.02 -19.31
CA PHE A 20 22.94 -9.29 -17.87
C PHE A 20 23.87 -8.27 -17.19
N LEU A 21 25.04 -8.00 -17.78
CA LEU A 21 26.00 -7.03 -17.26
C LEU A 21 25.43 -5.60 -17.27
N ILE A 22 24.72 -5.21 -18.31
CA ILE A 22 24.04 -3.91 -18.37
C ILE A 22 22.96 -3.83 -17.29
N THR A 23 22.15 -4.89 -17.13
CA THR A 23 21.06 -4.94 -16.16
C THR A 23 21.57 -4.80 -14.74
N ILE A 24 22.59 -5.58 -14.36
CA ILE A 24 23.16 -5.56 -13.00
C ILE A 24 23.95 -4.27 -12.71
N SER A 25 24.51 -3.64 -13.76
CA SER A 25 25.29 -2.40 -13.62
C SER A 25 24.41 -1.15 -13.70
N SER A 26 23.20 -1.25 -14.27
CA SER A 26 22.27 -0.13 -14.43
C SER A 26 21.99 0.64 -13.12
N PRO A 27 21.92 0.01 -11.94
CA PRO A 27 21.77 0.72 -10.67
C PRO A 27 22.97 1.56 -10.27
N GLY A 28 24.17 1.02 -10.38
CA GLY A 28 25.38 1.78 -10.11
C GLY A 28 25.55 2.95 -11.09
N ILE A 29 25.24 2.73 -12.37
CA ILE A 29 25.33 3.77 -13.39
C ILE A 29 24.33 4.91 -13.11
N SER A 30 23.08 4.58 -12.74
CA SER A 30 22.08 5.61 -12.42
C SER A 30 22.42 6.44 -11.17
N LEU A 31 23.06 5.81 -10.18
CA LEU A 31 23.52 6.47 -8.97
C LEU A 31 24.65 7.47 -9.26
N ILE A 32 25.62 7.07 -10.09
CA ILE A 32 26.75 7.92 -10.50
C ILE A 32 26.27 9.06 -11.40
N ALA A 33 25.30 8.80 -12.27
CA ALA A 33 24.76 9.79 -13.19
C ALA A 33 23.78 10.79 -12.52
N GLY A 34 23.52 10.66 -11.22
CA GLY A 34 22.68 11.61 -10.48
C GLY A 34 21.20 11.57 -10.88
N TYR A 35 20.72 10.49 -11.50
CA TYR A 35 19.31 10.31 -11.88
C TYR A 35 18.40 9.96 -10.67
N GLY A 36 18.86 10.20 -9.44
CA GLY A 36 18.06 10.03 -8.23
C GLY A 36 17.00 11.13 -8.14
N SER A 37 15.77 10.77 -7.84
CA SER A 37 14.70 11.73 -7.60
C SER A 37 14.92 12.45 -6.27
N ASP A 38 15.01 13.78 -6.26
CA ASP A 38 15.12 14.61 -5.04
C ASP A 38 13.89 14.49 -4.11
N THR A 39 12.82 13.85 -4.59
CA THR A 39 11.61 13.54 -3.82
C THR A 39 11.03 12.21 -4.29
N THR A 40 10.85 11.24 -3.41
CA THR A 40 9.94 10.11 -3.69
C THR A 40 8.51 10.65 -3.67
N THR A 41 7.94 10.96 -4.84
CA THR A 41 6.54 11.41 -4.97
C THR A 41 5.54 10.43 -4.36
N VAL A 42 5.95 9.18 -4.14
CA VAL A 42 5.15 8.08 -3.61
C VAL A 42 5.16 8.01 -2.07
N GLU A 43 6.26 8.39 -1.40
CA GLU A 43 6.47 8.05 0.02
C GLU A 43 6.55 9.23 1.01
N LYS A 44 6.49 10.50 0.57
CA LYS A 44 6.53 11.71 1.45
C LYS A 44 7.55 11.56 2.61
N ARG A 45 8.74 11.04 2.31
CA ARG A 45 9.81 10.77 3.29
C ARG A 45 11.04 11.57 2.93
N GLU A 46 11.78 12.04 3.94
CA GLU A 46 13.11 12.59 3.72
C GLU A 46 14.07 11.49 3.25
N LEU A 47 14.90 11.82 2.26
CA LEU A 47 15.87 10.89 1.69
C LEU A 47 17.04 10.68 2.65
N ALA A 48 17.52 9.44 2.74
CA ALA A 48 18.67 9.10 3.56
C ALA A 48 19.94 9.82 3.07
N LEU A 49 20.72 10.41 3.97
CA LEU A 49 21.98 11.08 3.61
C LEU A 49 23.09 10.06 3.36
N PHE A 50 24.06 10.44 2.51
CA PHE A 50 25.23 9.59 2.27
C PHE A 50 26.00 9.34 3.58
N PRO A 51 26.27 8.07 3.95
CA PRO A 51 26.93 7.75 5.21
C PRO A 51 28.37 8.27 5.23
N LYS A 52 28.86 8.68 6.42
CA LYS A 52 30.24 9.14 6.58
C LYS A 52 31.22 8.04 6.16
N PHE A 53 31.95 8.31 5.07
CA PHE A 53 32.94 7.40 4.51
C PHE A 53 34.27 7.48 5.28
N SER A 54 34.79 6.32 5.68
CA SER A 54 36.17 6.15 6.16
C SER A 54 36.65 4.75 5.79
N ALA A 55 37.88 4.63 5.30
CA ALA A 55 38.45 3.36 4.84
C ALA A 55 38.39 2.24 5.92
N SER A 56 38.40 2.61 7.21
CA SER A 56 38.29 1.67 8.33
C SER A 56 36.85 1.35 8.76
N SER A 57 35.85 2.07 8.23
CA SER A 57 34.43 1.93 8.57
C SER A 57 33.59 1.28 7.47
N VAL A 58 34.09 1.17 6.22
CA VAL A 58 33.35 0.59 5.08
C VAL A 58 32.85 -0.84 5.37
N LEU A 59 33.65 -1.64 6.05
CA LEU A 59 33.29 -3.02 6.43
C LEU A 59 32.48 -3.10 7.73
N ARG A 60 32.12 -1.97 8.36
CA ARG A 60 31.33 -1.96 9.60
C ARG A 60 29.84 -1.87 9.27
N ALA A 61 29.03 -2.50 10.12
CA ALA A 61 27.57 -2.53 9.96
C ALA A 61 26.90 -1.14 9.82
N PRO A 62 27.32 -0.08 10.53
CA PRO A 62 26.69 1.24 10.41
C PRO A 62 26.84 1.85 9.01
N PHE A 63 28.02 1.72 8.39
CA PHE A 63 28.24 2.22 7.04
C PHE A 63 27.43 1.42 6.02
N ARG A 64 27.42 0.08 6.11
CA ARG A 64 26.62 -0.76 5.20
C ARG A 64 25.13 -0.43 5.24
N ARG A 65 24.56 -0.29 6.43
CA ARG A 65 23.13 0.02 6.59
C ARG A 65 22.81 1.41 6.05
N GLY A 66 23.61 2.43 6.39
CA GLY A 66 23.40 3.78 5.87
C GLY A 66 23.61 3.87 4.35
N PHE A 67 24.52 3.07 3.78
CA PHE A 67 24.70 2.99 2.34
C PHE A 67 23.54 2.28 1.66
N GLU A 68 23.01 1.21 2.25
CA GLU A 68 21.83 0.50 1.75
C GLU A 68 20.59 1.41 1.76
N GLU A 69 20.39 2.17 2.83
CA GLU A 69 19.33 3.19 2.93
C GLU A 69 19.52 4.29 1.87
N TYR A 70 20.73 4.84 1.72
CA TYR A 70 21.04 5.84 0.69
C TYR A 70 20.83 5.29 -0.73
N PHE A 71 21.34 4.09 -1.01
CA PHE A 71 21.21 3.44 -2.31
C PHE A 71 19.76 3.18 -2.67
N ASN A 72 18.96 2.69 -1.70
CA ASN A 72 17.53 2.48 -1.90
C ASN A 72 16.79 3.79 -2.19
N ASP A 73 17.19 4.91 -1.59
CA ASP A 73 16.54 6.20 -1.79
C ASP A 73 16.99 6.93 -3.08
N HIS A 74 18.23 6.69 -3.56
CA HIS A 74 18.84 7.46 -4.66
C HIS A 74 19.00 6.68 -5.98
N PHE A 75 18.69 5.38 -5.99
CA PHE A 75 18.70 4.58 -7.21
C PHE A 75 17.51 4.94 -8.14
N GLY A 76 17.82 5.58 -9.27
CA GLY A 76 16.83 6.21 -10.16
C GLY A 76 15.79 5.29 -10.81
N PHE A 77 15.96 3.97 -10.79
CA PHE A 77 14.97 3.03 -11.33
C PHE A 77 14.03 2.44 -10.27
N ARG A 78 14.18 2.77 -8.98
CA ARG A 78 13.31 2.23 -7.92
C ARG A 78 11.84 2.45 -8.23
N ASP A 79 11.44 3.69 -8.50
CA ASP A 79 10.03 4.03 -8.75
C ASP A 79 9.47 3.30 -9.97
N MET A 80 10.27 3.19 -11.04
CA MET A 80 9.91 2.42 -12.23
C MET A 80 9.71 0.94 -11.89
N LEU A 81 10.63 0.31 -11.15
CA LEU A 81 10.55 -1.11 -10.78
C LEU A 81 9.41 -1.38 -9.81
N VAL A 82 9.19 -0.51 -8.82
CA VAL A 82 8.06 -0.60 -7.88
C VAL A 82 6.74 -0.47 -8.62
N ARG A 83 6.64 0.48 -9.56
CA ARG A 83 5.44 0.64 -10.41
C ARG A 83 5.22 -0.57 -11.30
N MET A 84 6.26 -1.07 -11.97
CA MET A 84 6.17 -2.28 -12.79
C MET A 84 5.74 -3.49 -11.96
N GLY A 85 6.36 -3.70 -10.80
CA GLY A 85 5.97 -4.76 -9.87
C GLY A 85 4.52 -4.63 -9.39
N SER A 86 4.07 -3.40 -9.15
CA SER A 86 2.67 -3.11 -8.79
C SER A 86 1.70 -3.42 -9.94
N VAL A 87 2.02 -3.01 -11.17
CA VAL A 87 1.22 -3.31 -12.36
C VAL A 87 1.14 -4.81 -12.59
N VAL A 88 2.26 -5.52 -12.56
CA VAL A 88 2.27 -6.99 -12.69
C VAL A 88 1.45 -7.65 -11.58
N SER A 89 1.55 -7.17 -10.33
CA SER A 89 0.75 -7.69 -9.21
C SER A 89 -0.75 -7.55 -9.44
N VAL A 90 -1.19 -6.41 -9.96
CA VAL A 90 -2.61 -6.14 -10.22
C VAL A 90 -3.09 -6.84 -11.50
N GLU A 91 -2.37 -6.72 -12.60
CA GLU A 91 -2.81 -7.24 -13.90
C GLU A 91 -2.72 -8.76 -14.00
N LEU A 92 -1.58 -9.34 -13.58
CA LEU A 92 -1.32 -10.77 -13.72
C LEU A 92 -1.84 -11.58 -12.53
N PHE A 93 -1.65 -11.07 -11.31
CA PHE A 93 -1.99 -11.81 -10.09
C PHE A 93 -3.29 -11.36 -9.43
N LYS A 94 -3.92 -10.27 -9.90
CA LYS A 94 -5.13 -9.67 -9.29
C LYS A 94 -4.95 -9.44 -7.78
N ARG A 95 -3.75 -9.03 -7.38
CA ARG A 95 -3.38 -8.74 -5.99
C ARG A 95 -2.91 -7.31 -5.85
N SER A 96 -3.40 -6.65 -4.82
CA SER A 96 -2.93 -5.32 -4.46
C SER A 96 -1.54 -5.41 -3.81
N PRO A 97 -0.60 -4.53 -4.17
CA PRO A 97 0.65 -4.34 -3.43
C PRO A 97 0.45 -3.80 -2.00
N ASN A 98 -0.70 -3.16 -1.75
CA ASN A 98 -1.08 -2.65 -0.44
C ASN A 98 -2.04 -3.65 0.24
N SER A 99 -1.67 -4.14 1.42
CA SER A 99 -2.46 -5.11 2.21
C SER A 99 -3.82 -4.57 2.67
N LYS A 100 -3.98 -3.24 2.75
CA LYS A 100 -5.26 -2.59 3.07
C LYS A 100 -6.19 -2.44 1.85
N VAL A 101 -5.78 -2.88 0.66
CA VAL A 101 -6.60 -2.74 -0.55
C VAL A 101 -6.78 -4.11 -1.20
N ALA A 102 -8.00 -4.44 -1.60
CA ALA A 102 -8.29 -5.59 -2.44
C ALA A 102 -8.60 -5.17 -3.87
N VAL A 103 -8.16 -5.99 -4.83
CA VAL A 103 -8.55 -5.88 -6.24
C VAL A 103 -9.76 -6.78 -6.46
N GLY A 104 -10.92 -6.17 -6.62
CA GLY A 104 -12.19 -6.80 -6.95
C GLY A 104 -12.36 -7.07 -8.45
N LYS A 105 -13.58 -7.47 -8.82
CA LYS A 105 -13.97 -7.73 -10.21
C LYS A 105 -13.92 -6.44 -11.03
N ASN A 106 -13.62 -6.57 -12.32
CA ASN A 106 -13.47 -5.44 -13.25
C ASN A 106 -12.46 -4.40 -12.75
N ASP A 107 -11.39 -4.84 -12.07
CA ASP A 107 -10.31 -4.02 -11.51
C ASP A 107 -10.77 -2.96 -10.49
N TRP A 108 -11.91 -3.21 -9.83
CA TRP A 108 -12.40 -2.35 -8.76
C TRP A 108 -11.52 -2.44 -7.51
N LEU A 109 -10.95 -1.33 -7.06
CA LEU A 109 -10.18 -1.29 -5.82
C LEU A 109 -11.08 -1.04 -4.61
N PHE A 110 -10.94 -1.87 -3.58
CA PHE A 110 -11.67 -1.76 -2.31
C PHE A 110 -10.70 -1.52 -1.17
N PHE A 111 -10.90 -0.47 -0.39
CA PHE A 111 -10.18 -0.28 0.86
C PHE A 111 -10.80 -1.16 1.95
N LEU A 112 -9.97 -2.00 2.55
CA LEU A 112 -10.31 -3.02 3.55
C LEU A 112 -9.50 -2.85 4.85
N GLY A 113 -8.75 -1.74 4.96
CA GLY A 113 -8.03 -1.38 6.17
C GLY A 113 -8.96 -0.97 7.31
N ASP A 114 -8.35 -0.69 8.47
CA ASP A 114 -9.01 -0.07 9.62
C ASP A 114 -10.30 -0.82 10.03
N ASP A 115 -10.20 -2.15 10.08
CA ASP A 115 -11.26 -3.11 10.41
C ASP A 115 -12.50 -3.11 9.50
N ILE A 116 -12.51 -2.37 8.38
CA ILE A 116 -13.63 -2.35 7.42
C ILE A 116 -13.98 -3.75 6.92
N LEU A 117 -12.98 -4.62 6.70
CA LEU A 117 -13.25 -6.00 6.30
C LEU A 117 -13.97 -6.79 7.40
N ASN A 118 -13.54 -6.63 8.65
CA ASN A 118 -14.15 -7.30 9.78
C ASN A 118 -15.57 -6.78 10.02
N ASP A 119 -15.78 -5.47 9.90
CA ASP A 119 -17.07 -4.81 9.99
C ASP A 119 -18.02 -5.27 8.87
N PHE A 120 -17.58 -5.23 7.62
CA PHE A 120 -18.34 -5.73 6.47
C PHE A 120 -18.70 -7.22 6.57
N GLN A 121 -17.87 -7.99 7.28
CA GLN A 121 -18.14 -9.39 7.58
C GLN A 121 -18.91 -9.59 8.90
N GLY A 122 -19.39 -8.54 9.57
CA GLY A 122 -20.10 -8.62 10.85
C GLY A 122 -19.28 -9.27 11.97
N LYS A 123 -17.95 -9.30 11.85
CA LYS A 123 -17.01 -9.85 12.83
C LYS A 123 -16.53 -8.80 13.83
N TYR A 124 -16.69 -7.53 13.49
CA TYR A 124 -16.39 -6.44 14.40
C TYR A 124 -17.56 -6.28 15.37
N GLN A 125 -17.35 -6.65 16.64
CA GLN A 125 -18.34 -6.54 17.70
C GLN A 125 -17.80 -5.58 18.75
N ILE A 126 -18.50 -4.47 18.93
CA ILE A 126 -18.12 -3.47 19.93
C ILE A 126 -18.60 -3.92 21.31
N ASN A 127 -17.81 -3.65 22.34
CA ASN A 127 -18.21 -3.93 23.71
C ASN A 127 -19.12 -2.82 24.27
N ASP A 128 -19.87 -3.13 25.32
CA ASP A 128 -20.82 -2.19 25.92
C ASP A 128 -20.14 -0.91 26.45
N GLU A 129 -18.91 -1.00 26.94
CA GLU A 129 -18.17 0.16 27.45
C GLU A 129 -17.87 1.17 26.33
N ALA A 130 -17.30 0.71 25.22
CA ALA A 130 -17.00 1.55 24.06
C ALA A 130 -18.29 2.05 23.39
N MET A 131 -19.34 1.23 23.32
CA MET A 131 -20.66 1.66 22.84
C MET A 131 -21.21 2.82 23.68
N ASN A 132 -21.19 2.68 25.01
CA ASN A 132 -21.67 3.72 25.92
C ASN A 132 -20.82 5.00 25.81
N GLN A 133 -19.50 4.88 25.63
CA GLN A 133 -18.63 6.04 25.39
C GLN A 133 -18.97 6.78 24.09
N ILE A 134 -19.28 6.05 23.01
CA ILE A 134 -19.66 6.65 21.73
C ILE A 134 -20.98 7.40 21.88
N VAL A 135 -22.00 6.76 22.47
CA VAL A 135 -23.33 7.35 22.68
C VAL A 135 -23.23 8.59 23.59
N ASP A 136 -22.56 8.49 24.73
CA ASP A 136 -22.38 9.61 25.66
C ASP A 136 -21.65 10.81 25.03
N ASN A 137 -20.67 10.56 24.15
CA ASN A 137 -19.99 11.63 23.42
C ASN A 137 -20.92 12.32 22.39
N ILE A 138 -21.80 11.56 21.75
CA ILE A 138 -22.79 12.07 20.80
C ILE A 138 -23.85 12.88 21.56
N ASP A 139 -24.41 12.34 22.64
CA ASP A 139 -25.42 12.99 23.46
C ASP A 139 -24.90 14.33 24.03
N LYS A 140 -23.69 14.32 24.60
CA LYS A 140 -23.04 15.55 25.08
C LYS A 140 -22.86 16.59 23.97
N LYS A 141 -22.56 16.17 22.75
CA LYS A 141 -22.41 17.09 21.62
C LYS A 141 -23.76 17.67 21.21
N GLN A 142 -24.78 16.83 21.16
CA GLN A 142 -26.15 17.22 20.83
C GLN A 142 -26.70 18.21 21.86
N GLU A 143 -26.60 17.91 23.16
CA GLU A 143 -27.02 18.82 24.24
C GLU A 143 -26.27 20.15 24.19
N TRP A 144 -24.97 20.13 23.90
CA TRP A 144 -24.17 21.35 23.79
C TRP A 144 -24.63 22.25 22.63
N LEU A 145 -25.07 21.68 21.52
CA LEU A 145 -25.61 22.41 20.37
C LEU A 145 -27.06 22.86 20.58
N ALA A 146 -27.88 22.02 21.21
CA ALA A 146 -29.27 22.33 21.55
C ALA A 146 -29.38 23.56 22.47
N ASN A 147 -28.46 23.69 23.44
CA ASN A 147 -28.34 24.87 24.31
C ASN A 147 -27.97 26.18 23.56
N ARG A 148 -27.76 26.11 22.24
CA ARG A 148 -27.41 27.23 21.34
C ARG A 148 -28.38 27.33 20.17
N ASP A 149 -29.57 26.73 20.27
CA ASP A 149 -30.57 26.72 19.20
C ASP A 149 -30.00 26.23 17.85
N THR A 150 -29.13 25.21 17.89
CA THR A 150 -28.47 24.65 16.71
C THR A 150 -28.81 23.16 16.55
N ASP A 151 -29.34 22.79 15.39
CA ASP A 151 -29.62 21.39 15.05
C ASP A 151 -28.35 20.59 14.82
N PHE A 152 -28.35 19.32 15.27
CA PHE A 152 -27.23 18.40 15.12
C PHE A 152 -27.65 17.18 14.30
N TYR A 153 -26.89 16.87 13.25
CA TYR A 153 -27.15 15.74 12.36
C TYR A 153 -25.90 14.88 12.21
N ILE A 154 -26.09 13.56 12.25
CA ILE A 154 -25.06 12.58 11.93
C ILE A 154 -25.39 11.97 10.58
N LEU A 155 -24.44 12.04 9.64
CA LEU A 155 -24.53 11.40 8.34
C LEU A 155 -23.39 10.39 8.20
N VAL A 156 -23.74 9.11 8.12
CA VAL A 156 -22.77 8.03 7.89
C VAL A 156 -22.76 7.68 6.40
N ALA A 157 -21.68 8.05 5.72
CA ALA A 157 -21.51 7.70 4.32
C ALA A 157 -21.19 6.20 4.19
N PRO A 158 -21.90 5.46 3.32
CA PRO A 158 -21.65 4.03 3.14
C PRO A 158 -20.30 3.78 2.48
N ASN A 159 -19.65 2.69 2.89
CA ASN A 159 -18.42 2.22 2.28
C ASN A 159 -18.68 1.59 0.91
N LYS A 160 -17.67 1.63 0.03
CA LYS A 160 -17.72 0.99 -1.30
C LYS A 160 -18.06 -0.51 -1.21
N THR A 161 -17.59 -1.19 -0.17
CA THR A 161 -17.89 -2.60 0.15
C THR A 161 -19.38 -2.84 0.35
N THR A 162 -20.09 -1.90 0.97
CA THR A 162 -21.54 -1.96 1.23
C THR A 162 -22.36 -1.64 -0.02
N ILE A 163 -21.91 -0.67 -0.85
CA ILE A 163 -22.65 -0.24 -2.05
C ILE A 163 -22.48 -1.24 -3.20
N TYR A 164 -21.28 -1.81 -3.37
CA TYR A 164 -20.93 -2.70 -4.49
C TYR A 164 -20.35 -4.05 -4.03
N PRO A 165 -21.04 -4.80 -3.16
CA PRO A 165 -20.54 -6.07 -2.63
C PRO A 165 -20.33 -7.13 -3.73
N GLU A 166 -21.08 -7.07 -4.82
CA GLU A 166 -21.00 -7.99 -5.96
C GLU A 166 -19.68 -7.89 -6.74
N LEU A 167 -19.02 -6.73 -6.65
CA LEU A 167 -17.73 -6.45 -7.28
C LEU A 167 -16.55 -6.84 -6.39
N LEU A 168 -16.77 -7.28 -5.15
CA LEU A 168 -15.71 -7.83 -4.32
C LEU A 168 -15.17 -9.15 -4.89
N PRO A 169 -13.93 -9.54 -4.53
CA PRO A 169 -13.42 -10.88 -4.81
C PRO A 169 -14.31 -11.94 -4.16
N ASP A 170 -14.51 -13.08 -4.83
CA ASP A 170 -15.40 -14.15 -4.32
C ASP A 170 -14.91 -14.78 -3.00
N SER A 171 -13.64 -14.58 -2.65
CA SER A 171 -13.06 -14.96 -1.36
C SER A 171 -13.56 -14.09 -0.20
N ILE A 172 -14.03 -12.87 -0.48
CA ILE A 172 -14.60 -11.95 0.49
C ILE A 172 -16.11 -11.99 0.33
N ARG A 173 -16.78 -12.62 1.29
CA ARG A 173 -18.23 -12.66 1.35
C ARG A 173 -18.73 -11.76 2.44
N SER A 174 -19.80 -11.03 2.18
CA SER A 174 -20.61 -10.43 3.24
C SER A 174 -21.08 -11.55 4.16
N SER A 175 -20.98 -11.34 5.47
CA SER A 175 -21.58 -12.26 6.44
C SER A 175 -22.97 -11.77 6.83
N LYS A 176 -23.71 -12.62 7.54
CA LYS A 176 -25.03 -12.30 8.11
C LYS A 176 -24.95 -11.65 9.50
N GLY A 177 -23.76 -11.38 10.01
CA GLY A 177 -23.57 -10.69 11.29
C GLY A 177 -23.89 -9.19 11.18
N THR A 178 -24.01 -8.55 12.34
CA THR A 178 -24.37 -7.13 12.46
C THR A 178 -23.15 -6.24 12.28
N THR A 179 -23.24 -5.25 11.40
CA THR A 179 -22.20 -4.22 11.21
C THR A 179 -22.17 -3.25 12.40
N LEU A 180 -21.10 -2.47 12.55
CA LEU A 180 -20.95 -1.46 13.59
C LEU A 180 -22.06 -0.39 13.50
N LEU A 181 -22.41 0.02 12.29
CA LEU A 181 -23.50 0.98 12.09
C LEU A 181 -24.83 0.42 12.59
N GLU A 182 -25.14 -0.84 12.28
CA GLU A 182 -26.34 -1.52 12.76
C GLU A 182 -26.31 -1.78 14.27
N GLN A 183 -25.13 -1.89 14.89
CA GLN A 183 -24.98 -1.97 16.34
C GLN A 183 -25.25 -0.61 17.02
N ILE A 184 -24.83 0.51 16.42
CA ILE A 184 -24.94 1.85 17.00
C ILE A 184 -26.30 2.51 16.72
N ALA A 185 -26.85 2.35 15.51
CA ALA A 185 -28.05 3.07 15.07
C ALA A 185 -29.24 2.96 16.03
N PRO A 186 -29.58 1.78 16.61
CA PRO A 186 -30.70 1.68 17.55
C PRO A 186 -30.53 2.48 18.86
N ARG A 187 -29.30 2.89 19.19
CA ARG A 187 -29.02 3.73 20.37
C ARG A 187 -29.08 5.22 20.05
N LEU A 188 -28.94 5.62 18.78
CA LEU A 188 -28.96 7.01 18.34
C LEU A 188 -30.35 7.49 17.89
N GLU A 189 -31.27 6.58 17.63
CA GLU A 189 -32.66 6.88 17.23
C GLU A 189 -33.61 7.02 18.43
N GLN A 190 -33.11 6.95 19.66
CA GLN A 190 -33.88 7.10 20.91
C GLN A 190 -33.93 8.56 21.37
#